data_AF-A0A931UXG5-F1
#
_entry.id   AF-A0A931UXG5-F1
#
_cell.length_a   1.000
_cell.length_b   1.000
_cell.length_c   1.000
_cell.angle_alpha   90.00
_cell.angle_beta   90.00
_cell.angle_gamma   90.00
#
_symmetry.space_group_name_H-M   'P 1'
#
loop_
_entity.id
_entity.type
_entity.pdbx_description
1 polymer ?
#
loop_
_entity_poly.entity_id
_entity_poly.type
_entity_poly.pdbx_seq_one_letter_code
_entity_poly.pdbx_strand_id
1 'polypeptide(L)'
;MRATVLLALALAGCTDDTPAPRRADALDCVWVESEDNCWRAAVLAVEVCLGAPTSPKGELAADLRSCTYSDGRTITGTEPLFVTDPKTINRRDFEAKGPGGASCVRFTEQIVRAGDGGTTGDVTSRDVTIVAPTGTLRWNVANGRSRLTCPDGKTFDGDATDIRDCLSPSRPIPGYAWSSDGTPATGMRASFQLLGMAAPIYACELPPPK
;
A
#
# COMPACT_ATOMS: atom_id res chain seq x y z
N MET A 1 30.21 67.03 26.87
CA MET A 1 29.65 65.85 27.55
C MET A 1 29.72 64.67 26.59
N ARG A 2 30.52 63.65 26.92
CA ARG A 2 30.67 62.43 26.12
C ARG A 2 29.65 61.41 26.63
N ALA A 3 28.74 60.94 25.77
CA ALA A 3 27.81 59.87 26.09
C ALA A 3 28.37 58.56 25.53
N THR A 4 28.76 57.66 26.43
CA THR A 4 29.17 56.29 26.14
C THR A 4 27.92 55.45 25.89
N VAL A 5 27.74 54.93 24.69
CA VAL A 5 26.68 53.96 24.37
C VAL A 5 27.23 52.55 24.62
N LEU A 6 26.70 51.89 25.64
CA LEU A 6 26.96 50.49 25.96
C LEU A 6 26.14 49.60 25.02
N LEU A 7 26.83 48.84 24.16
CA LEU A 7 26.23 47.83 23.29
C LEU A 7 26.10 46.51 24.08
N ALA A 8 24.88 46.16 24.49
CA ALA A 8 24.60 44.88 25.12
C ALA A 8 24.50 43.78 24.06
N LEU A 9 25.44 42.83 24.07
CA LEU A 9 25.32 41.57 23.32
C LEU A 9 24.22 40.72 23.96
N ALA A 10 23.07 40.61 23.29
CA ALA A 10 22.08 39.59 23.62
C ALA A 10 22.59 38.24 23.09
N LEU A 11 22.94 37.33 24.02
CA LEU A 11 23.12 35.92 23.72
C LEU A 11 21.77 35.36 23.23
N ALA A 12 21.66 35.14 21.92
CA ALA A 12 20.61 34.31 21.35
C ALA A 12 20.88 32.87 21.79
N GLY A 13 20.21 32.45 22.86
CA GLY A 13 20.17 31.04 23.26
C GLY A 13 19.49 30.25 22.14
N CYS A 14 20.21 29.30 21.55
CA CYS A 14 19.60 28.23 20.77
C CYS A 14 18.68 27.44 21.71
N THR A 15 17.38 27.69 21.66
CA THR A 15 16.41 26.73 22.16
C THR A 15 16.40 25.59 21.16
N ASP A 16 16.99 24.45 21.55
CA ASP A 16 16.76 23.17 20.90
C ASP A 16 15.28 22.81 21.09
N ASP A 17 14.41 23.44 20.30
CA ASP A 17 13.02 23.05 20.12
C ASP A 17 13.02 21.75 19.32
N THR A 18 13.43 20.66 19.98
CA THR A 18 13.07 19.33 19.50
C THR A 18 11.57 19.24 19.68
N PRO A 19 10.76 19.27 18.59
CA PRO A 19 9.31 19.19 18.74
C PRO A 19 9.02 17.88 19.45
N ALA A 20 8.29 17.94 20.57
CA ALA A 20 7.78 16.74 21.21
C ALA A 20 7.11 15.88 20.11
N PRO A 21 7.36 14.56 20.07
CA PRO A 21 6.81 13.71 19.03
C PRO A 21 5.29 13.91 19.01
N ARG A 22 4.76 14.42 17.89
CA ARG A 22 3.32 14.62 17.74
C ARG A 22 2.65 13.29 18.06
N ARG A 23 1.75 13.30 19.05
CA ARG A 23 0.94 12.15 19.38
C ARG A 23 0.15 11.75 18.13
N ALA A 24 0.21 10.48 17.74
CA ALA A 24 -0.58 9.99 16.63
C ALA A 24 -2.07 10.15 16.94
N ASP A 25 -2.84 10.52 15.92
CA ASP A 25 -4.30 10.56 15.98
C ASP A 25 -4.86 9.14 16.01
N ALA A 26 -6.13 8.98 16.40
CA ALA A 26 -6.76 7.66 16.44
C ALA A 26 -6.94 7.10 15.02
N LEU A 27 -6.47 5.87 14.81
CA LEU A 27 -6.86 5.04 13.68
C LEU A 27 -8.04 4.19 14.13
N ASP A 28 -9.27 4.64 13.84
CA ASP A 28 -10.52 3.98 14.23
C ASP A 28 -11.55 3.95 13.06
N CYS A 29 -12.76 3.47 13.32
CA CYS A 29 -13.81 3.41 12.30
C CYS A 29 -14.20 4.79 11.75
N VAL A 30 -14.16 5.83 12.58
CA VAL A 30 -14.49 7.20 12.15
C VAL A 30 -13.48 7.68 11.11
N TRP A 31 -12.20 7.43 11.35
CA TRP A 31 -11.16 7.71 10.36
C TRP A 31 -11.34 6.90 9.07
N VAL A 32 -11.69 5.61 9.17
CA VAL A 32 -11.91 4.73 7.99
C VAL A 32 -13.09 5.21 7.14
N GLU A 33 -14.17 5.64 7.80
CA GLU A 33 -15.40 6.11 7.15
C GLU A 33 -15.26 7.51 6.55
N SER A 34 -14.33 8.32 7.07
CA SER A 34 -14.01 9.65 6.53
C SER A 34 -13.71 9.60 5.04
N GLU A 35 -14.37 10.46 4.27
CA GLU A 35 -14.08 10.65 2.84
C GLU A 35 -12.69 11.24 2.61
N ASP A 36 -12.25 12.08 3.56
CA ASP A 36 -10.99 12.82 3.51
C ASP A 36 -9.91 12.14 4.36
N ASN A 37 -9.60 10.88 4.03
CA ASN A 37 -8.44 10.20 4.62
C ASN A 37 -7.37 9.89 3.57
N CYS A 38 -6.11 9.87 4.00
CA CYS A 38 -4.98 9.73 3.09
C CYS A 38 -4.93 8.33 2.43
N TRP A 39 -5.59 7.33 3.03
CA TRP A 39 -5.72 6.01 2.45
C TRP A 39 -6.59 6.02 1.20
N ARG A 40 -7.78 6.62 1.28
CA ARG A 40 -8.67 6.79 0.12
C ARG A 40 -8.02 7.60 -0.99
N ALA A 41 -7.29 8.67 -0.65
CA ALA A 41 -6.54 9.45 -1.64
C ALA A 41 -5.47 8.62 -2.36
N ALA A 42 -4.76 7.73 -1.64
CA ALA A 42 -3.80 6.81 -2.26
C ALA A 42 -4.49 5.78 -3.17
N VAL A 43 -5.62 5.21 -2.73
CA VAL A 43 -6.43 4.27 -3.51
C VAL A 43 -6.93 4.91 -4.81
N LEU A 44 -7.50 6.11 -4.73
CA LEU A 44 -7.97 6.85 -5.90
C LEU A 44 -6.81 7.14 -6.87
N ALA A 45 -5.63 7.48 -6.35
CA ALA A 45 -4.45 7.69 -7.19
C ALA A 45 -4.03 6.40 -7.94
N VAL A 46 -4.20 5.24 -7.30
CA VAL A 46 -3.98 3.93 -7.95
C VAL A 46 -5.03 3.65 -9.01
N GLU A 47 -6.31 3.91 -8.72
CA GLU A 47 -7.40 3.78 -9.69
C GLU A 47 -7.19 4.69 -10.91
N VAL A 48 -6.73 5.93 -10.72
CA VAL A 48 -6.41 6.84 -11.82
C VAL A 48 -5.22 6.33 -12.64
N CYS A 49 -4.17 5.83 -11.98
CA CYS A 49 -2.98 5.25 -12.62
C CYS A 49 -3.34 4.07 -13.52
N LEU A 50 -4.06 3.10 -12.95
CA LEU A 50 -4.49 1.89 -13.66
C LEU A 50 -5.70 2.13 -14.57
N GLY A 51 -6.38 3.27 -14.42
CA GLY A 51 -7.56 3.64 -15.20
C GLY A 51 -8.82 2.90 -14.78
N ALA A 52 -9.90 3.16 -15.51
CA ALA A 52 -11.14 2.40 -15.38
C ALA A 52 -10.86 0.90 -15.60
N PRO A 53 -11.68 0.01 -15.03
CA PRO A 53 -11.56 -1.42 -15.29
C PRO A 53 -11.40 -1.76 -16.75
N THR A 54 -10.26 -2.38 -17.05
CA THR A 54 -9.99 -2.94 -18.36
C THR A 54 -10.71 -4.28 -18.43
N SER A 55 -11.97 -4.23 -18.85
CA SER A 55 -12.44 -5.23 -19.79
C SER A 55 -11.99 -4.77 -21.18
N PRO A 56 -11.19 -5.54 -21.92
CA PRO A 56 -10.75 -6.90 -21.62
C PRO A 56 -9.60 -6.96 -20.60
N LYS A 57 -9.48 -8.13 -19.95
CA LYS A 57 -8.43 -8.47 -18.99
C LYS A 57 -7.04 -8.26 -19.59
N GLY A 58 -6.04 -8.00 -18.74
CA GLY A 58 -4.65 -7.93 -19.17
C GLY A 58 -4.07 -9.29 -19.52
N GLU A 59 -3.02 -9.29 -20.33
CA GLU A 59 -2.24 -10.48 -20.69
C GLU A 59 -1.12 -10.69 -19.67
N LEU A 60 -1.16 -11.83 -18.97
CA LEU A 60 -0.13 -12.24 -18.03
C LEU A 60 1.04 -12.89 -18.80
N ALA A 61 2.24 -12.38 -18.57
CA ALA A 61 3.46 -12.94 -19.12
C ALA A 61 3.72 -14.37 -18.61
N ALA A 62 4.45 -15.17 -19.38
CA ALA A 62 4.76 -16.56 -19.05
C ALA A 62 5.57 -16.72 -17.75
N ASP A 63 6.35 -15.71 -17.37
CA ASP A 63 7.08 -15.66 -16.10
C ASP A 63 6.20 -15.32 -14.89
N LEU A 64 4.91 -15.06 -15.15
CA LEU A 64 3.88 -14.67 -14.18
C LEU A 64 4.18 -13.35 -13.45
N ARG A 65 5.18 -12.58 -13.88
CA ARG A 65 5.65 -11.36 -13.19
C ARG A 65 5.08 -10.09 -13.77
N SER A 66 4.65 -10.10 -15.02
CA SER A 66 4.16 -8.90 -15.71
C SER A 66 2.79 -9.13 -16.30
N CYS A 67 1.95 -8.11 -16.21
CA CYS A 67 0.68 -8.05 -16.87
C CYS A 67 0.58 -6.79 -17.72
N THR A 68 0.15 -6.95 -18.96
CA THR A 68 0.04 -5.85 -19.93
C THR A 68 -1.41 -5.70 -20.40
N TYR A 69 -1.90 -4.48 -20.42
CA TYR A 69 -3.23 -4.15 -20.89
C TYR A 69 -3.20 -3.60 -22.31
N SER A 70 -4.33 -3.72 -23.03
CA SER A 70 -4.43 -3.31 -24.44
C SER A 70 -4.15 -1.82 -24.70
N ASP A 71 -4.26 -0.98 -23.67
CA ASP A 71 -3.99 0.45 -23.71
C ASP A 71 -2.54 0.82 -23.37
N GLY A 72 -1.66 -0.18 -23.21
CA GLY A 72 -0.24 0.00 -22.90
C GLY A 72 0.07 0.15 -21.40
N ARG A 73 -0.94 0.08 -20.51
CA ARG A 73 -0.68 -0.01 -19.06
C ARG A 73 -0.01 -1.33 -18.71
N THR A 74 0.79 -1.33 -17.65
CA THR A 74 1.44 -2.55 -17.15
C THR A 74 1.44 -2.61 -15.64
N ILE A 75 1.34 -3.83 -15.09
CA ILE A 75 1.66 -4.15 -13.69
C ILE A 75 2.83 -5.13 -13.70
N THR A 76 3.90 -4.83 -12.98
CA THR A 76 5.10 -5.68 -12.91
C THR A 76 5.45 -5.94 -11.45
N GLY A 77 5.55 -7.22 -11.09
CA GLY A 77 6.00 -7.68 -9.78
C GLY A 77 7.49 -7.96 -9.75
N THR A 78 8.11 -7.79 -8.58
CA THR A 78 9.48 -8.31 -8.36
C THR A 78 9.48 -9.83 -8.15
N GLU A 79 8.33 -10.36 -7.69
CA GLU A 79 8.01 -11.78 -7.60
C GLU A 79 6.83 -12.09 -8.53
N PRO A 80 6.59 -13.38 -8.85
CA PRO A 80 5.39 -13.78 -9.58
C PRO A 80 4.12 -13.20 -8.95
N LEU A 81 3.31 -12.56 -9.78
CA LEU A 81 2.01 -12.00 -9.41
C LEU A 81 0.98 -13.10 -9.12
N PHE A 82 1.20 -14.29 -9.69
CA PHE A 82 0.48 -15.52 -9.38
C PHE A 82 1.30 -16.35 -8.40
N VAL A 83 0.66 -16.78 -7.32
CA VAL A 83 1.28 -17.57 -6.25
C VAL A 83 0.27 -18.62 -5.79
N THR A 84 0.68 -19.88 -5.80
CA THR A 84 -0.20 -21.02 -5.53
C THR A 84 -0.56 -21.17 -4.06
N ASP A 85 0.29 -20.71 -3.15
CA ASP A 85 0.01 -20.67 -1.71
C ASP A 85 0.34 -19.29 -1.11
N PRO A 86 -0.67 -18.49 -0.72
CA PRO A 86 -0.46 -17.17 -0.14
C PRO A 86 0.27 -17.19 1.21
N LYS A 87 0.38 -18.35 1.88
CA LYS A 87 1.13 -18.50 3.15
C LYS A 87 2.64 -18.45 2.93
N THR A 88 3.11 -18.78 1.73
CA THR A 88 4.53 -18.76 1.36
C THR A 88 5.05 -17.36 1.03
N ILE A 89 4.16 -16.39 0.93
CA ILE A 89 4.51 -15.02 0.55
C ILE A 89 5.00 -14.26 1.79
N ASN A 90 6.26 -13.83 1.73
CA ASN A 90 6.88 -12.92 2.70
C ASN A 90 7.11 -11.52 2.13
N ARG A 91 6.93 -11.35 0.81
CA ARG A 91 7.08 -10.07 0.13
C ARG A 91 6.13 -9.98 -1.07
N ARG A 92 5.47 -8.83 -1.24
CA ARG A 92 4.68 -8.49 -2.43
C ARG A 92 5.05 -7.09 -2.87
N ASP A 93 5.80 -7.01 -3.94
CA ASP A 93 6.12 -5.71 -4.54
C ASP A 93 5.62 -5.71 -5.97
N PHE A 94 4.96 -4.62 -6.34
CA PHE A 94 4.60 -4.37 -7.72
C PHE A 94 4.75 -2.89 -8.07
N GLU A 95 4.97 -2.64 -9.35
CA GLU A 95 4.94 -1.33 -9.96
C GLU A 95 3.87 -1.31 -11.05
N ALA A 96 3.03 -0.27 -11.02
CA ALA A 96 2.08 0.01 -12.08
C ALA A 96 2.55 1.20 -12.92
N LYS A 97 2.41 1.07 -14.24
CA LYS A 97 2.74 2.10 -15.22
C LYS A 97 1.51 2.43 -16.05
N GLY A 98 1.34 3.73 -16.32
CA GLY A 98 0.31 4.24 -17.22
C GLY A 98 0.59 3.93 -18.70
N PRO A 99 -0.31 4.30 -19.62
CA PRO A 99 -0.17 4.07 -21.08
C PRO A 99 1.14 4.57 -21.71
N GLY A 100 1.75 5.60 -21.12
CA GLY A 100 3.04 6.16 -21.58
C GLY A 100 4.29 5.50 -20.97
N GLY A 101 4.13 4.40 -20.23
CA GLY A 101 5.24 3.68 -19.58
C GLY A 101 5.80 4.36 -18.32
N ALA A 102 5.29 5.54 -17.94
CA ALA A 102 5.67 6.21 -16.71
C ALA A 102 5.12 5.45 -15.49
N SER A 103 6.00 5.22 -14.50
CA SER A 103 5.60 4.67 -13.20
C SER A 103 4.65 5.64 -12.51
N CYS A 104 3.50 5.14 -12.08
CA CYS A 104 2.52 5.93 -11.35
C CYS A 104 2.18 5.35 -9.98
N VAL A 105 2.37 4.05 -9.74
CA VAL A 105 2.25 3.47 -8.40
C VAL A 105 3.36 2.47 -8.17
N ARG A 106 3.96 2.53 -6.98
CA ARG A 106 4.78 1.45 -6.44
C ARG A 106 4.19 0.99 -5.11
N PHE A 107 3.90 -0.30 -5.03
CA PHE A 107 3.45 -0.96 -3.83
C PHE A 107 4.56 -1.90 -3.36
N THR A 108 4.86 -1.86 -2.08
CA THR A 108 5.74 -2.84 -1.43
C THR A 108 5.08 -3.29 -0.15
N GLU A 109 5.05 -4.59 0.06
CA GLU A 109 4.61 -5.20 1.31
C GLU A 109 5.64 -6.21 1.75
N GLN A 110 6.11 -6.06 2.97
CA GLN A 110 6.90 -7.06 3.67
C GLN A 110 6.04 -7.70 4.75
N ILE A 111 6.05 -9.03 4.81
CA ILE A 111 5.31 -9.82 5.78
C ILE A 111 6.32 -10.63 6.58
N VAL A 112 6.35 -10.39 7.88
CA VAL A 112 7.15 -11.18 8.83
C VAL A 112 6.23 -12.18 9.49
N ARG A 113 6.66 -13.43 9.54
CA ARG A 113 5.94 -14.52 10.20
C ARG A 113 6.79 -15.07 11.35
N ALA A 114 6.14 -15.50 12.43
CA ALA A 114 6.77 -16.41 13.38
C ALA A 114 7.14 -17.71 12.64
N GLY A 115 8.21 -18.38 13.07
CA GLY A 115 8.93 -19.41 12.32
C GLY A 115 8.11 -20.46 11.55
N ASP A 116 8.78 -21.00 10.54
CA ASP A 116 8.53 -22.13 9.65
C ASP A 116 7.45 -23.14 10.09
N GLY A 117 6.18 -22.81 9.80
CA GLY A 117 5.07 -23.77 9.89
C GLY A 117 3.66 -23.18 9.90
N GLY A 118 3.54 -21.87 10.09
CA GLY A 118 2.27 -21.21 10.32
C GLY A 118 1.28 -21.16 9.15
N THR A 119 0.08 -21.68 9.39
CA THR A 119 -1.13 -21.16 8.73
C THR A 119 -1.27 -19.64 8.91
N THR A 120 -2.24 -19.03 8.21
CA THR A 120 -2.48 -17.57 8.08
C THR A 120 -2.48 -16.74 9.38
N GLY A 121 -2.41 -17.37 10.56
CA GLY A 121 -2.32 -16.75 11.89
C GLY A 121 -0.93 -16.33 12.38
N ASP A 122 0.17 -16.70 11.72
CA ASP A 122 1.52 -16.47 12.27
C ASP A 122 2.18 -15.16 11.81
N VAL A 123 1.45 -14.24 11.19
CA VAL A 123 2.00 -12.94 10.77
C VAL A 123 2.26 -12.08 12.01
N THR A 124 3.53 -11.82 12.32
CA THR A 124 3.95 -11.01 13.46
C THR A 124 4.03 -9.53 13.11
N SER A 125 4.41 -9.22 11.87
CA SER A 125 4.32 -7.85 11.36
C SER A 125 4.07 -7.79 9.85
N ARG A 126 3.50 -6.66 9.42
CA ARG A 126 3.42 -6.25 8.02
C ARG A 126 3.85 -4.81 7.87
N ASP A 127 4.62 -4.54 6.84
CA ASP A 127 5.04 -3.21 6.45
C ASP A 127 4.61 -2.96 5.01
N VAL A 128 3.63 -2.08 4.83
CA VAL A 128 3.11 -1.67 3.52
C VAL A 128 3.61 -0.27 3.22
N THR A 129 4.11 -0.05 2.01
CA THR A 129 4.40 1.28 1.48
C THR A 129 3.73 1.42 0.12
N ILE A 130 3.02 2.53 -0.08
CA ILE A 130 2.43 2.92 -1.35
C ILE A 130 3.04 4.26 -1.74
N VAL A 131 3.75 4.27 -2.87
CA VAL A 131 4.23 5.49 -3.51
C VAL A 131 3.30 5.77 -4.69
N ALA A 132 2.60 6.90 -4.63
CA ALA A 132 1.67 7.36 -5.65
C ALA A 132 1.90 8.87 -5.92
N PRO A 133 1.24 9.50 -6.91
CA PRO A 133 1.37 10.93 -7.18
C PRO A 133 0.92 11.81 -6.00
N THR A 134 0.05 11.28 -5.13
CA THR A 134 -0.40 11.92 -3.88
C THR A 134 0.65 11.85 -2.76
N GLY A 135 1.77 11.18 -2.99
CA GLY A 135 2.89 11.04 -2.07
C GLY A 135 3.06 9.61 -1.55
N THR A 136 3.79 9.48 -0.44
CA THR A 136 4.10 8.17 0.16
C THR A 136 3.23 7.90 1.38
N LEU A 137 2.47 6.81 1.34
CA LEU A 137 1.72 6.27 2.47
C LEU A 137 2.46 5.06 3.03
N ARG A 138 2.54 4.96 4.35
CA ARG A 138 3.14 3.81 5.05
C ARG A 138 2.18 3.25 6.07
N TRP A 139 2.02 1.93 6.11
CA TRP A 139 1.24 1.23 7.11
C TRP A 139 2.07 0.12 7.72
N ASN A 140 2.36 0.24 9.02
CA ASN A 140 2.95 -0.82 9.82
C ASN A 140 1.87 -1.48 10.68
N VAL A 141 1.77 -2.81 10.61
CA VAL A 141 0.97 -3.62 11.53
C VAL A 141 1.93 -4.48 12.30
N ALA A 142 2.00 -4.35 13.62
CA ALA A 142 2.88 -5.16 14.45
C ALA A 142 2.26 -5.35 15.84
N ASN A 143 2.36 -6.57 16.38
CA ASN A 143 1.91 -6.90 17.74
C ASN A 143 0.46 -6.46 18.03
N GLY A 144 -0.45 -6.70 17.07
CA GLY A 144 -1.87 -6.34 17.18
C GLY A 144 -2.18 -4.86 16.97
N ARG A 145 -1.19 -4.01 16.69
CA ARG A 145 -1.39 -2.57 16.49
C ARG A 145 -1.13 -2.15 15.05
N SER A 146 -1.90 -1.18 14.59
CA SER A 146 -1.73 -0.54 13.29
C SER A 146 -1.24 0.89 13.46
N ARG A 147 -0.23 1.26 12.68
CA ARG A 147 0.25 2.62 12.54
C ARG A 147 0.29 3.00 11.07
N LEU A 148 -0.42 4.06 10.73
CA LEU A 148 -0.44 4.65 9.40
C LEU A 148 0.28 6.00 9.42
N THR A 149 1.09 6.25 8.41
CA THR A 149 1.70 7.57 8.16
C THR A 149 1.27 8.06 6.79
N CYS A 150 0.65 9.23 6.77
CA CYS A 150 0.19 9.91 5.56
C CYS A 150 1.31 10.72 4.89
N PRO A 151 1.16 11.08 3.61
CA PRO A 151 2.13 11.91 2.89
C PRO A 151 2.41 13.29 3.51
N ASP A 152 1.42 13.85 4.22
CA ASP A 152 1.53 15.13 4.94
C ASP A 152 2.25 15.02 6.29
N GLY A 153 2.72 13.81 6.64
CA GLY A 153 3.41 13.52 7.89
C GLY A 153 2.48 13.26 9.09
N LYS A 154 1.15 13.33 8.92
CA LYS A 154 0.22 12.90 9.98
C LYS A 154 0.35 11.41 10.22
N THR A 155 0.25 11.03 11.48
CA THR A 155 0.30 9.64 11.92
C THR A 155 -0.98 9.27 12.61
N PHE A 156 -1.48 8.09 12.30
CA PHE A 156 -2.68 7.50 12.89
C PHE A 156 -2.32 6.15 13.49
N ASP A 157 -2.93 5.83 14.61
CA ASP A 157 -2.53 4.70 15.42
C ASP A 157 -3.72 4.08 16.17
N GLY A 158 -3.84 2.75 16.14
CA GLY A 158 -5.02 2.05 16.65
C GLY A 158 -4.83 0.53 16.73
N ASP A 159 -5.84 -0.17 17.25
CA ASP A 159 -5.85 -1.63 17.27
C ASP A 159 -6.12 -2.18 15.85
N ALA A 160 -5.34 -3.17 15.43
CA ALA A 160 -5.48 -3.75 14.09
C ALA A 160 -6.78 -4.55 13.95
N THR A 161 -7.31 -5.11 15.04
CA THR A 161 -8.59 -5.81 15.06
C THR A 161 -9.73 -4.82 14.88
N ASP A 162 -9.74 -3.73 15.65
CA ASP A 162 -10.77 -2.70 15.54
C ASP A 162 -10.86 -2.18 14.10
N ILE A 163 -9.70 -1.85 13.50
CA ILE A 163 -9.65 -1.39 12.10
C ILE A 163 -10.14 -2.43 11.11
N ARG A 164 -9.74 -3.69 11.27
CA ARG A 164 -10.24 -4.79 10.42
C ARG A 164 -11.76 -4.92 10.54
N ASP A 165 -12.30 -4.76 11.74
CA ASP A 165 -13.72 -4.93 12.00
C ASP A 165 -14.53 -3.76 11.43
N CYS A 166 -14.00 -2.53 11.47
CA CYS A 166 -14.56 -1.36 10.77
C CYS A 166 -14.68 -1.59 9.26
N LEU A 167 -13.77 -2.37 8.67
CA LEU A 167 -13.74 -2.67 7.24
C LEU A 167 -14.72 -3.79 6.84
N SER A 168 -15.30 -4.52 7.82
CA SER A 168 -16.34 -5.57 7.73
C SER A 168 -16.02 -6.81 6.85
N PRO A 169 -16.62 -7.99 7.12
CA PRO A 169 -15.94 -9.23 7.51
C PRO A 169 -15.24 -10.00 6.36
N SER A 170 -15.27 -9.48 5.13
CA SER A 170 -14.77 -10.17 3.93
C SER A 170 -13.54 -9.51 3.31
N ARG A 171 -13.02 -8.45 3.91
CA ARG A 171 -11.98 -7.62 3.28
C ARG A 171 -10.76 -7.44 4.19
N PRO A 172 -9.67 -8.18 3.94
CA PRO A 172 -8.43 -8.01 4.70
C PRO A 172 -7.76 -6.65 4.45
N ILE A 173 -6.94 -6.26 5.43
CA ILE A 173 -5.95 -5.15 5.50
C ILE A 173 -5.27 -4.90 4.14
N PRO A 174 -4.87 -3.66 3.80
CA PRO A 174 -4.62 -3.33 2.40
C PRO A 174 -3.43 -4.01 1.75
N GLY A 175 -3.58 -4.23 0.44
CA GLY A 175 -2.55 -4.83 -0.42
C GLY A 175 -2.89 -6.22 -0.95
N TYR A 176 -4.16 -6.64 -0.91
CA TYR A 176 -4.57 -7.95 -1.38
C TYR A 176 -4.51 -8.06 -2.92
N ALA A 177 -3.32 -8.24 -3.48
CA ALA A 177 -3.18 -9.00 -4.71
C ALA A 177 -3.50 -10.46 -4.37
N TRP A 178 -4.56 -10.99 -4.97
CA TRP A 178 -4.97 -12.37 -4.79
C TRP A 178 -4.97 -13.05 -6.15
N SER A 179 -4.50 -14.29 -6.20
CA SER A 179 -4.81 -15.16 -7.32
C SER A 179 -6.00 -16.03 -6.93
N SER A 180 -7.08 -15.98 -7.70
CA SER A 180 -8.13 -17.00 -7.64
C SER A 180 -7.63 -18.23 -8.39
N ASP A 181 -7.62 -19.36 -7.68
CA ASP A 181 -8.02 -20.69 -8.12
C ASP A 181 -7.85 -20.96 -9.62
N GLY A 182 -6.69 -21.49 -10.01
CA GLY A 182 -6.47 -22.04 -11.34
C GLY A 182 -5.46 -23.16 -11.27
N THR A 183 -5.89 -24.39 -11.54
CA THR A 183 -4.99 -25.48 -11.87
C THR A 183 -4.07 -25.03 -13.02
N PRO A 184 -2.78 -25.43 -13.05
CA PRO A 184 -1.76 -24.81 -13.91
C PRO A 184 -1.91 -24.92 -15.44
N ALA A 185 -3.04 -25.40 -15.96
CA ALA A 185 -3.12 -25.89 -17.34
C ALA A 185 -3.90 -24.99 -18.30
N THR A 186 -4.83 -24.13 -17.85
CA THR A 186 -5.60 -23.19 -18.69
C THR A 186 -6.44 -22.30 -17.78
N GLY A 187 -6.28 -20.97 -17.83
CA GLY A 187 -7.09 -20.04 -17.01
C GLY A 187 -6.45 -19.58 -15.69
N MET A 188 -5.12 -19.61 -15.56
CA MET A 188 -4.46 -18.90 -14.44
C MET A 188 -4.82 -17.42 -14.51
N ARG A 189 -5.36 -16.91 -13.40
CA ARG A 189 -5.74 -15.52 -13.24
C ARG A 189 -5.03 -14.91 -12.03
N ALA A 190 -4.27 -13.85 -12.27
CA ALA A 190 -3.80 -12.95 -11.22
C ALA A 190 -4.78 -11.77 -11.12
N SER A 191 -5.20 -11.42 -9.90
CA SER A 191 -6.14 -10.36 -9.63
C SER A 191 -5.53 -9.33 -8.67
N PHE A 192 -5.59 -8.05 -9.04
CA PHE A 192 -5.08 -6.95 -8.22
C PHE A 192 -6.24 -6.09 -7.73
N GLN A 193 -6.29 -5.87 -6.42
CA GLN A 193 -7.22 -4.93 -5.81
C GLN A 193 -6.60 -4.36 -4.53
N LEU A 194 -6.67 -3.03 -4.38
CA LEU A 194 -6.44 -2.38 -3.11
C LEU A 194 -7.76 -2.26 -2.34
N LEU A 195 -7.66 -2.37 -1.01
CA LEU A 195 -8.81 -2.20 -0.14
C LEU A 195 -9.36 -0.77 -0.24
N GLY A 196 -10.68 -0.63 -0.35
CA GLY A 196 -11.34 0.67 -0.51
C GLY A 196 -11.49 1.13 -1.96
N MET A 197 -10.98 0.36 -2.93
CA MET A 197 -11.32 0.57 -4.34
C MET A 197 -12.82 0.35 -4.56
N ALA A 198 -13.46 1.24 -5.34
CA ALA A 198 -14.91 1.24 -5.57
C ALA A 198 -15.40 0.04 -6.41
N ALA A 199 -14.45 -0.71 -6.99
CA ALA A 199 -14.54 -1.81 -7.94
C ALA A 199 -14.25 -1.39 -9.40
N PRO A 200 -13.67 -2.29 -10.22
CA PRO A 200 -13.38 -3.70 -9.96
C PRO A 200 -11.90 -4.10 -10.05
N ILE A 201 -11.68 -5.38 -9.73
CA ILE A 201 -10.43 -6.12 -9.76
C ILE A 201 -9.75 -6.02 -11.13
N TYR A 202 -8.48 -5.61 -11.16
CA TYR A 202 -7.66 -5.73 -12.36
C TYR A 202 -7.22 -7.17 -12.53
N ALA A 203 -7.68 -7.82 -13.58
CA ALA A 203 -7.43 -9.23 -13.84
C ALA A 203 -6.42 -9.41 -14.97
N CYS A 204 -5.52 -10.38 -14.79
CA CYS A 204 -4.49 -10.75 -15.74
C CYS A 204 -4.54 -12.25 -15.97
N GLU A 205 -4.59 -12.67 -17.22
CA GLU A 205 -4.76 -14.07 -17.58
C GLU A 205 -3.63 -14.54 -18.49
N LEU A 206 -3.20 -15.78 -18.31
CA LEU A 206 -2.32 -16.41 -19.29
C LEU A 206 -3.05 -16.47 -20.65
N PRO A 207 -2.37 -16.11 -21.75
CA PRO A 207 -2.94 -16.27 -23.07
C PRO A 207 -3.27 -17.75 -23.32
N PRO A 208 -4.34 -18.05 -24.08
CA PRO A 208 -4.67 -19.43 -24.43
C PRO A 208 -3.49 -20.08 -25.19
N PRO A 209 -3.25 -21.39 -24.99
CA PRO A 209 -2.24 -22.10 -25.77
C PRO A 209 -2.56 -21.99 -27.26
N LYS A 210 -1.53 -21.68 -28.06
CA LYS A 210 -1.61 -21.55 -29.51
C LYS A 210 -1.74 -22.91 -30.20
#